data_AF-A0A7L2A4E3-F1
#
_entry.id   AF-A0A7L2A4E3-F1
#
_cell.length_a   1.000
_cell.length_b   1.000
_cell.length_c   1.000
_cell.angle_alpha   90.00
_cell.angle_beta   90.00
_cell.angle_gamma   90.00
#
_symmetry.space_group_name_H-M   'P 1'
#
loop_
_entity.id
_entity.type
_entity.pdbx_description
1 polymer ?
#
loop_
_entity_poly.entity_id
_entity_poly.type
_entity_poly.pdbx_seq_one_letter_code
_entity_poly.pdbx_strand_id
1 'polypeptide(L)'
;AVHPLWQSPLTIPGGTRQSPINIQWRDSVYDPFLKPLKISYDPTTCLHIWNNGYSFLVEFDDSADRSTIVGGPLENQYRLKQFHFHWGAINDWGSEHTVDSKFYPAEV
;
A
#
# COMPACT_ATOMS: atom_id res chain seq x y z
N ALA A 1 18.18 -9.60 -5.25
CA ALA A 1 17.86 -10.94 -4.71
C ALA A 1 16.35 -11.11 -4.76
N VAL A 2 15.88 -12.29 -5.12
CA VAL A 2 14.45 -12.60 -5.31
C VAL A 2 13.80 -12.83 -3.94
N HIS A 3 12.60 -12.30 -3.69
CA HIS A 3 11.93 -12.45 -2.40
C HIS A 3 11.67 -13.94 -2.09
N PRO A 4 11.96 -14.44 -0.86
CA PRO A 4 11.95 -15.87 -0.53
C PRO A 4 10.58 -16.59 -0.66
N LEU A 5 9.49 -15.87 -0.89
CA LEU A 5 8.15 -16.42 -1.18
C LEU A 5 7.83 -16.66 -2.65
N TRP A 6 8.73 -16.34 -3.59
CA TRP A 6 8.49 -16.64 -5.00
C TRP A 6 8.70 -18.15 -5.21
N GLN A 7 7.67 -18.93 -4.87
CA GLN A 7 7.63 -20.40 -4.95
C GLN A 7 7.58 -20.91 -6.40
N SER A 8 7.43 -20.00 -7.35
CA SER A 8 7.55 -20.21 -8.80
C SER A 8 8.07 -18.91 -9.42
N PRO A 9 8.62 -18.93 -10.66
CA PRO A 9 8.90 -17.69 -11.39
C PRO A 9 7.65 -16.81 -11.35
N LEU A 10 7.78 -15.50 -11.13
CA LEU A 10 6.65 -14.59 -11.28
C LEU A 10 5.95 -14.92 -12.60
N THR A 11 4.63 -15.01 -12.60
CA THR A 11 3.88 -15.13 -13.86
C THR A 11 4.07 -13.90 -14.75
N ILE A 12 4.55 -12.78 -14.19
CA ILE A 12 4.89 -11.54 -14.91
C ILE A 12 6.17 -10.89 -14.32
N PRO A 13 7.37 -11.48 -14.49
CA PRO A 13 8.61 -10.81 -14.13
C PRO A 13 8.85 -9.68 -15.13
N GLY A 14 9.00 -8.44 -14.65
CA GLY A 14 9.30 -7.29 -15.52
C GLY A 14 8.09 -6.74 -16.31
N GLY A 15 6.87 -6.84 -15.75
CA GLY A 15 5.71 -6.15 -16.32
C GLY A 15 5.89 -4.63 -16.39
N THR A 16 5.16 -3.96 -17.30
CA THR A 16 5.29 -2.50 -17.55
C THR A 16 4.64 -1.61 -16.48
N ARG A 17 4.08 -2.21 -15.43
CA ARG A 17 3.34 -1.52 -14.34
C ARG A 17 3.64 -2.17 -12.98
N GLN A 18 4.90 -2.50 -12.73
CA GLN A 18 5.34 -3.03 -11.43
C GLN A 18 5.51 -1.89 -10.41
N SER A 19 5.21 -2.19 -9.16
CA SER A 19 5.54 -1.38 -7.98
C SER A 19 6.60 -2.11 -7.13
N PRO A 20 7.32 -1.42 -6.24
CA PRO A 20 7.31 0.04 -6.03
C PRO A 20 8.00 0.82 -7.15
N ILE A 21 7.89 2.15 -7.11
CA ILE A 21 8.59 3.09 -8.01
C ILE A 21 9.28 4.21 -7.23
N ASN A 22 10.24 4.87 -7.89
CA ASN A 22 10.74 6.18 -7.45
C ASN A 22 9.82 7.28 -7.98
N ILE A 23 9.15 7.99 -7.08
CA ILE A 23 8.30 9.13 -7.40
C ILE A 23 9.20 10.35 -7.57
N GLN A 24 9.51 10.69 -8.82
CA GLN A 24 10.10 11.98 -9.16
C GLN A 24 8.98 13.01 -9.24
N TRP A 25 8.84 13.87 -8.22
CA TRP A 25 7.66 14.74 -8.12
C TRP A 25 7.55 15.72 -9.30
N ARG A 26 8.66 16.08 -9.94
CA ARG A 26 8.68 16.93 -11.15
C ARG A 26 8.07 16.25 -12.37
N ASP A 27 8.08 14.92 -12.41
CA ASP A 27 7.46 14.13 -13.48
C ASP A 27 5.96 13.89 -13.20
N SER A 28 5.46 14.30 -12.04
CA SER A 28 4.05 14.15 -11.67
C SER A 28 3.18 15.15 -12.44
N VAL A 29 2.06 14.67 -12.97
CA VAL A 29 1.09 15.49 -13.69
C VAL A 29 -0.03 15.91 -12.74
N TYR A 30 -0.22 17.22 -12.57
CA TYR A 30 -1.38 17.73 -11.83
C TYR A 30 -2.66 17.50 -12.63
N ASP A 31 -3.59 16.76 -12.03
CA ASP A 31 -4.92 16.52 -12.59
C ASP A 31 -5.99 17.28 -11.78
N PRO A 32 -6.56 18.38 -12.32
CA PRO A 32 -7.58 19.17 -11.63
C PRO A 32 -8.94 18.48 -11.55
N PHE A 33 -9.15 17.37 -12.26
CA PHE A 33 -10.42 16.64 -12.26
C PHE A 33 -10.48 15.54 -11.20
N LEU A 34 -9.37 15.26 -10.50
CA LEU A 34 -9.36 14.35 -9.36
C LEU A 34 -10.32 14.85 -8.28
N LYS A 35 -11.28 14.00 -7.93
CA LYS A 35 -12.20 14.25 -6.82
C LYS A 35 -11.40 14.17 -5.50
N PRO A 36 -11.84 14.84 -4.42
CA PRO A 36 -11.23 14.65 -3.11
C PRO A 36 -11.24 13.18 -2.70
N LEU A 37 -10.10 12.67 -2.25
CA LEU A 37 -10.00 11.35 -1.64
C LEU A 37 -10.68 11.40 -0.27
N LYS A 38 -11.64 10.51 -0.02
CA LYS A 38 -12.39 10.44 1.23
C LYS A 38 -12.28 9.07 1.84
N ILE A 39 -11.99 9.05 3.13
CA ILE A 39 -11.79 7.85 3.93
C ILE A 39 -12.78 7.91 5.09
N SER A 40 -13.47 6.81 5.33
CA SER A 40 -14.36 6.64 6.49
C SER A 40 -14.05 5.29 7.11
N TYR A 41 -13.48 5.27 8.31
CA TYR A 41 -13.13 4.05 9.02
C TYR A 41 -13.93 3.92 10.30
N ASP A 42 -14.55 2.75 10.46
CA ASP A 42 -15.22 2.36 11.69
C ASP A 42 -14.25 1.51 12.52
N PRO A 43 -13.74 2.01 13.67
CA PRO A 43 -12.75 1.29 14.46
C PRO A 43 -13.27 -0.06 15.00
N THR A 44 -14.59 -0.24 15.07
CA THR A 44 -15.19 -1.51 15.53
C THR A 44 -15.12 -2.62 14.47
N THR A 45 -14.67 -2.30 13.25
CA THR A 45 -14.41 -3.29 12.20
C THR A 45 -13.02 -3.91 12.30
N CYS A 46 -12.12 -3.39 13.15
CA CYS A 46 -10.82 -4.00 13.39
C CYS A 46 -10.99 -5.38 14.07
N LEU A 47 -10.39 -6.43 13.50
CA LEU A 47 -10.53 -7.80 13.96
C LEU A 47 -9.38 -8.22 14.87
N HIS A 48 -8.18 -8.37 14.30
CA HIS A 48 -7.02 -8.85 15.01
C HIS A 48 -5.72 -8.43 14.32
N ILE A 49 -4.63 -8.48 15.08
CA ILE A 49 -3.26 -8.33 14.58
C ILE A 49 -2.57 -9.70 14.60
N TRP A 50 -1.84 -10.03 13.53
CA TRP A 50 -1.06 -11.25 13.49
C TRP A 50 0.21 -11.10 12.63
N ASN A 51 1.21 -11.94 12.90
CA ASN A 51 2.48 -11.97 12.18
C ASN A 51 2.47 -13.17 11.23
N ASN A 52 2.58 -12.91 9.93
CA ASN A 52 2.58 -13.95 8.90
C ASN A 52 3.99 -14.45 8.52
N GLY A 53 5.02 -13.99 9.21
CA GLY A 53 6.43 -14.26 8.93
C GLY A 53 7.11 -13.24 7.99
N TYR A 54 6.36 -12.30 7.41
CA TYR A 54 6.87 -11.28 6.47
C TYR A 54 6.59 -9.86 6.94
N SER A 55 5.38 -9.64 7.47
CA SER A 55 4.98 -8.43 8.16
C SER A 55 4.07 -8.80 9.33
N PHE A 56 3.73 -7.83 10.17
CA PHE A 56 2.46 -7.88 10.88
C PHE A 56 1.35 -7.34 9.99
N LEU A 57 0.15 -7.88 10.15
CA LEU A 57 -1.06 -7.44 9.47
C LEU A 57 -2.11 -7.12 10.51
N VAL A 58 -2.90 -6.09 10.24
CA VAL A 58 -4.12 -5.80 10.99
C VAL A 58 -5.29 -6.01 10.05
N GLU A 59 -6.15 -6.97 10.36
CA GLU A 59 -7.30 -7.33 9.54
C GLU A 59 -8.58 -6.61 9.98
N PHE A 60 -9.45 -6.32 9.01
CA PHE A 60 -10.72 -5.65 9.20
C PHE A 60 -11.88 -6.48 8.61
N ASP A 61 -13.06 -6.36 9.23
CA ASP A 61 -14.30 -6.89 8.69
C ASP A 61 -14.75 -6.08 7.47
N ASP A 62 -14.67 -6.72 6.30
CA ASP A 62 -15.05 -6.17 4.99
C ASP A 62 -16.40 -6.71 4.49
N SER A 63 -17.19 -7.36 5.35
CA SER A 63 -18.51 -7.90 4.99
C SER A 63 -19.53 -6.79 4.65
N ALA A 64 -19.34 -5.58 5.18
CA ALA A 64 -20.18 -4.41 4.95
C ALA A 64 -19.36 -3.14 4.66
N ASP A 65 -20.02 -2.11 4.14
CA ASP A 65 -19.43 -0.81 3.79
C ASP A 65 -19.22 0.12 5.00
N ARG A 66 -18.48 -0.36 6.00
CA ARG A 66 -18.23 0.36 7.27
C ARG A 66 -16.88 1.06 7.33
N SER A 67 -15.87 0.45 6.69
CA SER A 67 -14.52 1.00 6.56
C SER A 67 -14.15 1.07 5.08
N THR A 68 -14.22 2.27 4.49
CA THR A 68 -14.15 2.44 3.04
C THR A 68 -13.32 3.64 2.60
N ILE A 69 -12.87 3.59 1.35
CA ILE A 69 -12.21 4.67 0.63
C ILE A 69 -12.94 4.93 -0.70
N VAL A 70 -13.14 6.21 -1.02
CA VAL A 70 -13.80 6.68 -2.25
C VAL A 70 -13.13 7.95 -2.78
N GLY A 71 -13.39 8.31 -4.04
CA GLY A 71 -12.86 9.53 -4.65
C GLY A 71 -11.43 9.37 -5.17
N GLY A 72 -10.72 10.48 -5.36
CA GLY A 72 -9.43 10.45 -6.07
C GLY A 72 -9.58 9.84 -7.47
N PRO A 73 -8.65 8.96 -7.89
CA PRO A 73 -8.74 8.25 -9.16
C PRO A 73 -9.65 7.00 -9.12
N LEU A 74 -10.28 6.69 -7.99
CA LEU A 74 -11.09 5.47 -7.85
C LEU A 74 -12.45 5.62 -8.55
N GLU A 75 -12.79 4.65 -9.39
CA GLU A 75 -14.11 4.56 -10.04
C GLU A 75 -15.21 4.10 -9.07
N ASN A 76 -14.84 3.30 -8.06
CA ASN A 76 -15.75 2.65 -7.14
C ASN A 76 -15.35 2.89 -5.68
N GLN A 77 -16.23 2.48 -4.76
CA GLN A 77 -15.91 2.35 -3.34
C GLN A 77 -15.16 1.06 -3.07
N TYR A 78 -14.09 1.16 -2.28
CA TYR A 78 -13.30 0.01 -1.84
C TYR A 78 -13.39 -0.14 -0.33
N ARG A 79 -13.48 -1.39 0.13
CA ARG A 79 -13.52 -1.74 1.56
C ARG A 79 -12.11 -2.01 2.07
N LEU A 80 -11.80 -1.52 3.26
CA LEU A 80 -10.56 -1.83 3.95
C LEU A 80 -10.57 -3.30 4.35
N LYS A 81 -9.63 -4.08 3.80
CA LYS A 81 -9.43 -5.49 4.18
C LYS A 81 -8.40 -5.64 5.29
N GLN A 82 -7.27 -4.97 5.13
CA GLN A 82 -6.12 -5.02 6.02
C GLN A 82 -5.20 -3.82 5.77
N PHE A 83 -4.32 -3.55 6.72
CA PHE A 83 -3.07 -2.84 6.47
C PHE A 83 -1.88 -3.62 7.03
N HIS A 84 -0.68 -3.32 6.53
CA HIS A 84 0.59 -3.89 6.96
C HIS A 84 1.70 -2.86 6.71
N PHE A 85 2.92 -3.18 7.12
CA PHE A 85 4.05 -2.26 7.00
C PHE A 85 5.20 -2.92 6.26
N HIS A 86 5.99 -2.09 5.59
CA HIS A 86 7.35 -2.44 5.18
C HIS A 86 8.32 -1.57 5.98
N TRP A 87 9.43 -2.13 6.46
CA TRP A 87 10.42 -1.39 7.24
C TRP A 87 11.83 -1.95 7.05
N GLY A 88 12.82 -1.11 7.32
CA GLY A 88 14.23 -1.48 7.24
C GLY A 88 14.83 -1.76 8.61
N ALA A 89 16.09 -2.18 8.62
CA ALA A 89 16.82 -2.48 9.86
C ALA A 89 17.28 -1.22 10.61
N ILE A 90 17.33 -0.07 9.93
CA ILE A 90 17.76 1.24 10.45
C ILE A 90 16.91 2.35 9.85
N ASN A 91 16.95 3.54 10.44
CA ASN A 91 16.09 4.66 10.03
C ASN A 91 16.39 5.25 8.63
N ASP A 92 17.51 4.88 8.02
CA ASP A 92 17.90 5.42 6.71
C ASP A 92 17.15 4.76 5.54
N TRP A 93 16.49 3.61 5.77
CA TRP A 93 15.78 2.88 4.72
C TRP A 93 14.65 2.00 5.28
N GLY A 94 13.71 1.59 4.41
CA GLY A 94 12.64 0.67 4.76
C GLY A 94 11.35 0.82 3.98
N SER A 95 11.05 2.01 3.48
CA SER A 95 9.98 2.23 2.51
C SER A 95 10.26 1.47 1.21
N GLU A 96 9.19 1.05 0.53
CA GLU A 96 9.29 0.40 -0.78
C GLU A 96 9.35 1.47 -1.88
N HIS A 97 8.41 2.42 -1.85
CA HIS A 97 8.47 3.63 -2.67
C HIS A 97 9.54 4.59 -2.15
N THR A 98 10.03 5.43 -3.07
CA THR A 98 10.94 6.55 -2.75
C THR A 98 10.41 7.83 -3.36
N VAL A 99 10.79 8.98 -2.81
CA VAL A 99 10.49 10.30 -3.39
C VAL A 99 11.79 11.00 -3.70
N ASP A 100 12.03 11.35 -4.97
CA ASP A 100 13.33 11.84 -5.45
C ASP A 100 14.50 10.96 -4.96
N SER A 101 14.34 9.64 -5.05
CA SER A 101 15.29 8.60 -4.59
C SER A 101 15.59 8.61 -3.08
N LYS A 102 14.82 9.37 -2.29
CA LYS A 102 14.91 9.34 -0.83
C LYS A 102 14.01 8.25 -0.25
N PHE A 103 14.62 7.41 0.59
CA PHE A 103 13.93 6.40 1.39
C PHE A 103 13.42 7.00 2.71
N TYR A 104 12.42 6.31 3.28
CA TYR A 104 11.92 6.54 4.63
C TYR A 104 12.10 5.26 5.47
N PRO A 105 12.09 5.34 6.81
CA PRO A 105 12.28 4.18 7.69
C PRO A 105 11.26 3.04 7.49
N ALA A 106 10.04 3.38 7.04
CA ALA A 106 8.93 2.45 6.85
C ALA A 106 7.87 3.02 5.90
N GLU A 107 6.98 2.17 5.40
CA GLU A 107 5.82 2.50 4.56
C GLU A 107 4.58 1.71 5.01
N VAL A 108 3.39 2.31 4.87
CA VAL A 108 2.05 1.79 5.23
C VAL A 108 1.03 2.12 4.14
#